data_AF-A0A2M7YB42-F1
#
_entry.id   AF-A0A2M7YB42-F1
#
_cell.length_a   1.000
_cell.length_b   1.000
_cell.length_c   1.000
_cell.angle_alpha   90.00
_cell.angle_beta   90.00
_cell.angle_gamma   90.00
#
_symmetry.space_group_name_H-M   'P 1'
#
loop_
_entity.id
_entity.type
_entity.pdbx_description
1 polymer ?
#
loop_
_entity_poly.entity_id
_entity_poly.type
_entity_poly.pdbx_seq_one_letter_code
_entity_poly.pdbx_strand_id
1 'polypeptide(L)' 'MKAFLAALVTMGVLAYGAAMVLNQNYQSTSAAANTTSGARLGDPGENLVGPNWDGLAKTNG' A
#
# COMPACT_ATOMS: atom_id res chain seq x y z
N MET A 1 -25.81 24.37 -28.88
CA MET A 1 -24.72 23.37 -28.91
C MET A 1 -23.40 23.88 -28.31
N LYS A 2 -22.99 25.14 -28.55
CA LYS A 2 -21.73 25.70 -28.02
C LYS A 2 -21.59 25.60 -26.49
N ALA A 3 -22.65 25.95 -25.74
CA ALA A 3 -22.66 25.86 -24.28
C ALA A 3 -22.50 24.42 -23.76
N PHE A 4 -23.12 23.44 -24.44
CA PHE A 4 -22.99 22.03 -24.09
C PHE A 4 -21.55 21.53 -24.32
N LEU A 5 -20.94 21.88 -25.45
CA LEU A 5 -19.55 21.54 -25.73
C LEU A 5 -18.59 22.18 -24.72
N ALA A 6 -18.82 23.44 -24.34
CA ALA A 6 -18.04 24.10 -23.30
C ALA A 6 -18.17 23.38 -21.95
N ALA A 7 -19.38 22.99 -21.56
CA ALA A 7 -19.61 22.23 -20.33
C ALA A 7 -18.90 20.86 -20.34
N LEU A 8 -18.93 20.15 -21.47
CA LEU A 8 -18.25 18.86 -21.63
C LEU A 8 -16.73 18.99 -21.47
N VAL A 9 -16.14 20.02 -22.09
CA VAL A 9 -14.69 20.30 -21.97
C VAL A 9 -14.34 20.65 -20.53
N THR A 10 -15.10 21.55 -19.89
CA THR A 10 -14.88 21.93 -18.49
C THR A 10 -14.96 20.73 -17.56
N MET A 11 -15.96 19.86 -17.74
CA MET A 11 -16.09 18.63 -16.98
C MET A 11 -14.86 17.73 -17.16
N GLY A 12 -14.39 17.53 -18.40
CA GLY A 12 -13.19 16.73 -18.67
C GLY A 12 -11.95 17.27 -17.96
N VAL A 13 -11.74 18.60 -18.01
CA VAL A 13 -10.61 19.27 -17.35
C VAL A 13 -10.71 19.12 -15.83
N LEU A 14 -11.88 19.36 -15.25
CA LEU A 14 -12.08 19.27 -13.80
C LEU A 14 -11.92 17.82 -13.30
N ALA A 15 -12.46 16.84 -14.02
CA ALA A 15 -12.32 15.43 -13.66
C ALA A 15 -10.86 14.97 -13.70
N TYR A 16 -10.13 15.32 -14.77
CA TYR A 16 -8.72 14.99 -14.90
C TYR A 16 -7.86 15.70 -13.84
N GLY A 17 -8.11 16.99 -13.61
CA GLY A 17 -7.41 17.78 -12.60
C GLY A 17 -7.62 17.22 -11.19
N ALA A 18 -8.88 16.91 -10.83
CA ALA A 18 -9.21 16.28 -9.56
C ALA A 18 -8.53 14.91 -9.39
N ALA A 19 -8.51 14.09 -10.45
CA ALA A 19 -7.83 12.80 -10.44
C ALA A 19 -6.32 12.96 -10.19
N MET A 20 -5.65 13.90 -10.85
CA MET A 20 -4.22 14.15 -10.59
C MET A 20 -3.96 14.61 -9.17
N VAL A 21 -4.72 15.59 -8.67
CA VAL A 21 -4.55 16.11 -7.31
C VAL A 21 -4.73 14.99 -6.29
N LEU A 22 -5.80 14.19 -6.43
CA LEU A 22 -6.11 13.09 -5.54
C LEU A 22 -5.00 12.01 -5.55
N ASN A 23 -4.57 11.56 -6.73
CA ASN A 23 -3.58 10.49 -6.85
C ASN A 23 -2.17 10.91 -6.45
N GLN A 24 -1.78 12.16 -6.70
CA GLN A 24 -0.41 12.62 -6.44
C GLN A 24 -0.19 13.14 -5.03
N ASN A 25 -1.22 13.72 -4.40
CA ASN A 25 -1.04 14.43 -3.13
C ASN A 25 -1.70 13.75 -1.93
N TYR A 26 -2.75 12.95 -2.17
CA TYR A 26 -3.61 12.47 -1.08
C TYR A 26 -3.71 10.95 -1.01
N GLN A 27 -3.70 10.26 -2.15
CA GLN A 27 -3.75 8.80 -2.16
C GLN A 27 -2.35 8.20 -1.94
N SER A 28 -2.30 7.22 -1.04
CA SER A 28 -1.16 6.34 -0.85
C SER A 28 -1.65 4.90 -1.00
N THR A 29 -0.79 4.00 -1.48
CA THR A 29 -1.17 2.58 -1.58
C THR A 29 -1.41 2.02 -0.19
N SER A 30 -2.30 1.02 -0.05
CA SER A 30 -2.57 0.39 1.24
C SER A 30 -1.30 -0.20 1.87
N ALA A 31 -0.38 -0.69 1.05
CA ALA A 31 0.94 -1.12 1.48
C ALA A 31 1.74 0.05 2.08
N ALA A 32 1.85 1.19 1.39
CA ALA A 32 2.61 2.33 1.89
C ALA A 32 1.95 2.99 3.12
N ALA A 33 0.62 3.08 3.16
CA ALA A 33 -0.13 3.67 4.26
C ALA A 33 -0.12 2.83 5.55
N ASN A 34 -0.07 1.50 5.42
CA ASN A 34 -0.09 0.56 6.56
C ASN A 34 1.26 -0.13 6.79
N THR A 35 2.34 0.29 6.12
CA THR A 35 3.70 -0.06 6.52
C THR A 35 4.03 0.70 7.81
N THR A 36 3.41 0.27 8.90
CA THR A 36 3.94 0.51 10.25
C THR A 36 5.09 -0.48 10.47
N SER A 37 5.98 -0.24 11.43
CA SER A 37 7.05 -1.17 11.85
C SER A 37 6.54 -2.54 12.36
N GLY A 38 5.34 -2.97 12.02
CA GLY A 38 4.81 -4.31 12.25
C GLY A 38 5.66 -5.34 11.53
N ALA A 39 6.65 -5.85 12.27
CA ALA A 39 7.65 -6.83 11.88
C ALA A 39 8.28 -6.56 10.50
N ARG A 40 9.34 -5.73 10.47
CA ARG A 40 10.34 -5.89 9.41
C ARG A 40 10.95 -7.27 9.57
N LEU A 41 10.32 -8.24 8.92
CA LEU A 41 10.71 -9.63 8.91
C LEU A 41 11.92 -9.76 7.99
N GLY A 42 13.07 -9.23 8.42
CA GLY A 42 14.34 -9.36 7.70
C GLY A 42 14.69 -10.83 7.48
N ASP A 43 14.38 -11.67 8.48
CA ASP A 43 14.49 -13.12 8.43
C ASP A 43 13.23 -13.80 9.00
N PRO A 44 12.28 -14.21 8.14
CA PRO A 44 11.04 -14.89 8.56
C PRO A 44 11.25 -16.10 9.45
N GLY A 45 12.33 -16.85 9.22
CA GLY A 45 12.65 -18.05 9.99
C GLY A 45 12.97 -17.75 11.45
N GLU A 46 13.70 -16.68 11.75
CA GLU A 46 14.16 -16.40 13.11
C GLU A 46 13.08 -15.78 14.00
N ASN A 47 12.03 -15.21 13.42
CA ASN A 47 11.00 -14.51 14.20
C ASN A 47 10.09 -15.45 14.99
N LEU A 48 9.99 -16.72 14.59
CA LEU A 48 9.18 -17.72 15.28
C LEU A 48 10.00 -18.57 16.27
N VAL A 49 11.31 -18.73 16.03
CA VAL A 49 12.11 -19.73 16.73
C VAL A 49 13.51 -19.26 17.16
N GLY A 50 13.94 -18.06 16.72
CA GLY A 50 15.27 -17.49 16.98
C GLY A 50 16.37 -18.04 16.05
N PRO A 51 17.52 -17.34 15.95
CA PRO A 51 18.64 -17.72 15.06
C PRO A 51 19.28 -19.09 15.34
N ASN A 52 19.07 -19.62 16.55
CA ASN A 52 19.70 -20.87 17.00
C ASN A 52 18.70 -22.03 17.14
N TRP A 53 17.57 -22.00 16.43
CA TRP A 53 16.62 -23.09 16.49
C TRP A 53 17.14 -24.33 15.76
N ASP A 54 17.23 -25.45 16.48
CA ASP A 54 17.74 -26.72 15.98
C ASP A 54 16.66 -27.64 15.40
N GLY A 55 15.38 -27.22 15.43
CA GLY A 55 14.26 -27.99 14.89
C GLY A 55 13.93 -29.27 15.67
N LEU A 56 14.63 -29.55 16.76
CA LEU A 56 14.48 -30.79 17.51
C LEU A 56 13.45 -30.58 18.62
N ALA A 57 12.19 -30.87 18.32
CA ALA A 57 11.23 -31.15 19.37
C ALA A 57 11.83 -32.25 20.25
N LYS A 58 12.25 -31.89 21.47
CA LYS A 58 12.84 -32.80 22.44
C LYS A 58 11.88 -33.96 22.66
N THR A 59 12.09 -35.06 21.94
CA THR A 59 11.42 -36.33 22.20
C THR A 59 12.02 -36.83 23.49
N ASN A 60 11.37 -36.48 24.61
CA ASN A 60 11.67 -37.06 25.90
C ASN A 60 11.32 -38.55 25.83
N GLY A 61 12.35 -39.37 25.60
CA GLY A 61 12.35 -40.79 25.92
C GLY A 61 12.74 -41.00 27.37
#